data_AF-A0A316AAE5-F1
#
_entry.id   AF-A0A316AAE5-F1
#
_cell.length_a   1.000
_cell.length_b   1.000
_cell.length_c   1.000
_cell.angle_alpha   90.00
_cell.angle_beta   90.00
_cell.angle_gamma   90.00
#
_symmetry.space_group_name_H-M   'P 1'
#
loop_
_entity.id
_entity.type
_entity.pdbx_description
1 polymer ?
#
loop_
_entity_poly.entity_id
_entity_poly.type
_entity_poly.pdbx_seq_one_letter_code
_entity_poly.pdbx_strand_id
1 'polypeptide(L)'
;MRRLVVAEVDASDLTTCRLLAAFEQRRDALLPVAFLAFDDEVELIHTAPSHRRRGIGSALLALARQEVPALRYSGEQTEDGAAWARARGLDVPHADTFTPDAEVAWMASAVYLFLTHTEAEELQQLRPLRLPRRLSMRFPGRRRSR
;
A
#
# COMPACT_ATOMS: atom_id res chain seq x y z
N MET A 1 -21.50 -2.28 -4.05
CA MET A 1 -20.36 -3.11 -4.51
C MET A 1 -19.09 -2.44 -3.98
N ARG A 2 -18.19 -3.17 -3.30
CA ARG A 2 -16.92 -2.59 -2.82
C ARG A 2 -15.89 -2.75 -3.93
N ARG A 3 -15.34 -1.65 -4.43
CA ARG A 3 -14.33 -1.64 -5.50
C ARG A 3 -13.02 -1.11 -4.93
N LEU A 4 -11.92 -1.82 -5.19
CA LEU A 4 -10.59 -1.31 -4.90
C LEU A 4 -10.15 -0.38 -6.03
N VAL A 5 -9.71 0.82 -5.70
CA VAL A 5 -9.07 1.78 -6.60
C VAL A 5 -7.62 1.89 -6.15
N VAL A 6 -6.66 1.98 -7.07
CA VAL A 6 -5.24 2.20 -6.74
C VAL A 6 -4.74 3.33 -7.60
N ALA A 7 -3.87 4.15 -7.03
CA ALA A 7 -3.32 5.29 -7.71
C ALA A 7 -1.98 5.73 -7.14
N GLU A 8 -1.24 6.47 -7.95
CA GLU A 8 -0.12 7.26 -7.49
C GLU A 8 -0.66 8.56 -6.87
N VAL A 9 -0.10 8.95 -5.74
CA VAL A 9 -0.49 10.12 -4.97
C VAL A 9 0.75 10.99 -4.80
N ASP A 10 0.61 12.27 -5.09
CA ASP A 10 1.65 13.25 -4.75
C ASP A 10 1.59 13.52 -3.25
N ALA A 11 2.65 13.15 -2.54
CA ALA A 11 2.79 13.32 -1.10
C ALA A 11 4.18 13.87 -0.77
N SER A 12 4.71 14.76 -1.64
CA SER A 12 6.05 15.35 -1.52
C SER A 12 6.32 16.01 -0.16
N ASP A 13 5.27 16.50 0.50
CA ASP A 13 5.35 17.12 1.83
C ASP A 13 5.58 16.11 2.97
N LEU A 14 5.33 14.82 2.72
CA LEU A 14 5.46 13.75 3.71
C LEU A 14 6.56 12.74 3.37
N THR A 15 6.84 12.56 2.09
CA THR A 15 7.82 11.58 1.62
C THR A 15 8.55 12.13 0.40
N THR A 16 9.84 11.87 0.33
CA THR A 16 10.66 12.15 -0.85
C THR A 16 10.46 11.12 -1.96
N CYS A 17 9.64 10.09 -1.72
CA CYS A 17 9.45 8.94 -2.58
C CYS A 17 8.10 8.95 -3.30
N ARG A 18 7.94 8.10 -4.30
CA ARG A 18 6.65 7.88 -4.97
C ARG A 18 5.70 7.15 -4.03
N LEU A 19 4.45 7.57 -3.98
CA LEU A 19 3.43 6.95 -3.13
C LEU A 19 2.33 6.29 -3.97
N LEU A 20 2.21 4.96 -3.87
CA LEU A 20 1.04 4.23 -4.40
C LEU A 20 0.06 3.94 -3.26
N ALA A 21 -1.18 4.38 -3.41
CA ALA A 21 -2.24 4.15 -2.44
C ALA A 21 -3.38 3.31 -3.02
N ALA A 22 -3.96 2.44 -2.19
CA ALA A 22 -5.17 1.70 -2.48
C ALA A 22 -6.34 2.23 -1.64
N PHE A 23 -7.50 2.39 -2.27
CA PHE A 23 -8.72 2.89 -1.69
C PHE A 23 -9.86 1.88 -1.83
N GLU A 24 -10.72 1.77 -0.82
CA GLU A 24 -12.04 1.16 -0.94
C GLU A 24 -13.05 2.24 -1.33
N GLN A 25 -13.63 2.11 -2.53
CA GLN A 25 -14.72 2.96 -2.96
C GLN A 25 -16.01 2.59 -2.22
N ARG A 26 -16.56 3.57 -1.50
CA ARG A 26 -17.92 3.59 -0.94
C ARG A 26 -18.72 4.70 -1.64
N ARG A 27 -20.05 4.68 -1.51
CA ARG A 27 -21.01 5.49 -2.33
C ARG A 27 -20.44 6.85 -2.75
N ASP A 28 -20.05 7.65 -1.77
CA ASP A 28 -19.61 9.04 -1.99
C ASP A 28 -18.21 9.30 -1.42
N ALA A 29 -17.41 8.25 -1.17
CA ALA A 29 -16.10 8.40 -0.53
C ALA A 29 -15.08 7.33 -0.98
N LEU A 30 -13.83 7.76 -1.12
CA LEU A 30 -12.67 6.88 -1.21
C LEU A 30 -12.05 6.76 0.18
N LEU A 31 -11.96 5.54 0.71
CA LEU A 31 -11.30 5.30 1.99
C LEU A 31 -9.94 4.65 1.73
N PRO A 32 -8.81 5.25 2.13
CA PRO A 32 -7.52 4.58 2.01
C PRO A 32 -7.55 3.25 2.79
N VAL A 33 -6.89 2.21 2.28
CA VAL A 33 -6.83 0.89 2.92
C VAL A 33 -5.45 0.26 2.88
N ALA A 34 -4.57 0.73 2.01
CA ALA A 34 -3.16 0.39 1.97
C ALA A 34 -2.40 1.47 1.22
N PHE A 35 -1.10 1.55 1.46
CA PHE A 35 -0.19 2.34 0.63
C PHE A 35 1.20 1.71 0.62
N LEU A 36 2.01 2.12 -0.34
CA LEU A 36 3.40 1.74 -0.52
C LEU A 36 4.18 2.97 -0.99
N ALA A 37 5.15 3.40 -0.21
CA ALA A 37 6.12 4.44 -0.57
C ALA A 37 7.40 3.78 -1.08
N PHE A 38 7.91 4.24 -2.22
CA PHE A 38 9.08 3.67 -2.86
C PHE A 38 9.78 4.65 -3.81
N ASP A 39 11.08 4.44 -3.99
CA ASP A 39 11.83 4.93 -5.14
C ASP A 39 12.63 3.76 -5.74
N ASP A 40 13.91 3.62 -5.39
CA ASP A 40 14.73 2.45 -5.69
C ASP A 40 14.60 1.31 -4.64
N GLU A 41 14.09 1.65 -3.46
CA GLU A 41 13.70 0.71 -2.42
C GLU A 41 12.27 0.93 -1.89
N VAL A 42 11.71 -0.09 -1.25
CA VAL A 42 10.46 0.02 -0.50
C VAL A 42 10.80 0.60 0.87
N GLU A 43 10.44 1.85 1.06
CA GLU A 43 10.63 2.63 2.29
C GLU A 43 9.57 2.29 3.34
N LEU A 44 8.31 2.26 2.90
CA LEU A 44 7.19 2.06 3.80
C LEU A 44 6.06 1.33 3.09
N ILE A 45 5.55 0.28 3.74
CA ILE A 45 4.33 -0.38 3.30
C ILE A 45 3.38 -0.56 4.47
N HIS A 46 2.12 -0.21 4.23
CA HIS A 46 1.07 -0.37 5.21
C HIS A 46 -0.19 -0.96 4.58
N THR A 47 -0.90 -1.78 5.35
CA THR A 47 -2.26 -2.21 5.03
C THR A 47 -3.11 -2.15 6.29
N ALA A 48 -4.24 -1.45 6.20
CA ALA A 48 -5.19 -1.28 7.29
C ALA A 48 -5.55 -2.65 7.89
N PRO A 49 -5.63 -2.80 9.22
CA PRO A 49 -5.83 -4.10 9.87
C PRO A 49 -7.02 -4.90 9.31
N SER A 50 -8.13 -4.23 9.01
CA SER A 50 -9.33 -4.87 8.44
C SER A 50 -9.19 -5.37 6.99
N HIS A 51 -8.09 -5.01 6.31
CA HIS A 51 -7.76 -5.33 4.93
C HIS A 51 -6.48 -6.16 4.77
N ARG A 52 -5.80 -6.50 5.87
CA ARG A 52 -4.63 -7.39 5.87
C ARG A 52 -4.98 -8.78 5.31
N ARG A 53 -3.96 -9.48 4.80
CA ARG A 53 -4.06 -10.83 4.21
C ARG A 53 -5.01 -10.93 2.99
N ARG A 54 -5.35 -9.80 2.35
CA ARG A 54 -6.15 -9.76 1.10
C ARG A 54 -5.31 -9.54 -0.16
N GLY A 55 -3.99 -9.58 -0.05
CA GLY A 55 -3.07 -9.37 -1.18
C GLY A 55 -2.97 -7.93 -1.68
N ILE A 56 -3.49 -6.93 -0.96
CA ILE A 56 -3.49 -5.53 -1.42
C ILE A 56 -2.07 -4.96 -1.48
N GLY A 57 -1.30 -5.01 -0.38
CA GLY A 57 0.09 -4.56 -0.37
C GLY A 57 0.96 -5.29 -1.40
N SER A 58 0.62 -6.54 -1.71
CA SER A 58 1.26 -7.32 -2.78
C SER A 58 0.98 -6.79 -4.17
N ALA A 59 -0.27 -6.37 -4.41
CA ALA A 59 -0.66 -5.78 -5.68
C ALA A 59 0.03 -4.41 -5.86
N LEU A 60 0.14 -3.63 -4.79
CA LEU A 60 0.92 -2.38 -4.79
C LEU A 60 2.38 -2.64 -5.14
N LEU A 61 3.02 -3.62 -4.50
CA LEU A 61 4.41 -3.99 -4.82
C LEU A 61 4.58 -4.44 -6.28
N ALA A 62 3.63 -5.21 -6.81
CA ALA A 62 3.68 -5.67 -8.20
C ALA A 62 3.61 -4.50 -9.20
N LEU A 63 2.89 -3.43 -8.88
CA LEU A 63 2.86 -2.21 -9.68
C LEU A 63 4.15 -1.41 -9.55
N ALA A 64 4.64 -1.22 -8.33
CA ALA A 64 5.92 -0.55 -8.09
C ALA A 64 7.06 -1.23 -8.89
N ARG A 65 7.07 -2.56 -8.96
CA ARG A 65 8.03 -3.34 -9.75
C ARG A 65 7.88 -3.24 -11.27
N GLN A 66 6.72 -2.79 -11.79
CA GLN A 66 6.60 -2.51 -13.22
C GLN A 66 7.38 -1.25 -13.60
N GLU A 67 7.43 -0.30 -12.67
CA GLU A 67 8.14 0.97 -12.81
C GLU A 67 9.63 0.82 -12.48
N VAL A 68 9.94 0.08 -11.39
CA VAL A 68 11.29 -0.14 -10.89
C VAL A 68 11.54 -1.65 -10.78
N PRO A 69 11.98 -2.33 -11.86
CA PRO A 69 12.13 -3.79 -11.85
C PRO A 69 13.11 -4.33 -10.81
N ALA A 70 14.13 -3.54 -10.46
CA ALA A 70 15.16 -3.87 -9.49
C ALA A 70 14.83 -3.41 -8.05
N LEU A 71 13.57 -3.07 -7.77
CA LEU A 71 13.12 -2.54 -6.48
C LEU A 71 13.55 -3.44 -5.32
N ARG A 72 14.27 -2.84 -4.36
CA ARG A 72 14.79 -3.48 -3.14
C ARG A 72 13.89 -3.18 -1.94
N TYR A 73 14.22 -3.72 -0.79
CA TYR A 73 13.57 -3.34 0.47
C TYR A 73 14.56 -2.55 1.32
N SER A 74 14.07 -1.51 2.00
CA SER A 74 14.92 -0.67 2.84
C SER A 74 15.62 -1.47 3.95
N GLY A 75 16.77 -0.96 4.38
CA GLY A 75 17.48 -1.43 5.57
C GLY A 75 16.70 -1.21 6.86
N GLU A 76 15.83 -0.20 6.87
CA GLU A 76 14.97 0.15 8.00
C GLU A 76 13.68 -0.67 7.96
N GLN A 77 13.58 -1.67 8.83
CA GLN A 77 12.49 -2.63 8.75
C GLN A 77 12.07 -3.21 10.09
N THR A 78 10.75 -3.43 10.20
CA THR A 78 10.19 -4.29 11.25
C THR A 78 10.37 -5.76 10.87
N GLU A 79 10.32 -6.65 11.87
CA GLU A 79 10.43 -8.09 11.64
C GLU A 79 9.33 -8.62 10.69
N ASP A 80 8.08 -8.16 10.88
CA ASP A 80 6.95 -8.53 10.00
C ASP A 80 7.13 -7.99 8.58
N GLY A 81 7.63 -6.74 8.44
CA GLY A 81 7.95 -6.13 7.14
C GLY A 81 9.02 -6.92 6.39
N ALA A 82 10.11 -7.26 7.07
CA ALA A 82 11.20 -8.07 6.53
C ALA A 82 10.72 -9.46 6.09
N ALA A 83 9.93 -10.13 6.94
CA ALA A 83 9.36 -11.44 6.63
C ALA A 83 8.42 -11.39 5.41
N TRP A 84 7.56 -10.37 5.35
CA TRP A 84 6.70 -10.13 4.19
C TRP A 84 7.52 -9.88 2.92
N ALA A 85 8.55 -9.03 3.00
CA ALA A 85 9.37 -8.64 1.86
C ALA A 85 10.14 -9.84 1.27
N ARG A 86 10.78 -10.64 2.13
CA ARG A 86 11.46 -11.88 1.73
C ARG A 86 10.50 -12.86 1.04
N ALA A 87 9.29 -13.01 1.58
CA ALA A 87 8.28 -13.87 0.97
C ALA A 87 7.86 -13.40 -0.45
N ARG A 88 8.16 -12.15 -0.83
CA ARG A 88 7.92 -11.59 -2.17
C ARG A 88 9.15 -11.53 -3.06
N GLY A 89 10.25 -12.12 -2.61
CA GLY A 89 11.53 -12.11 -3.32
C GLY A 89 12.07 -10.69 -3.46
N LEU A 90 11.83 -9.82 -2.48
CA LEU A 90 12.63 -8.61 -2.34
C LEU A 90 14.00 -9.00 -1.78
N ASP A 91 15.03 -8.36 -2.29
CA ASP A 91 16.33 -8.38 -1.64
C ASP A 91 16.21 -7.57 -0.35
N VAL A 92 16.29 -8.28 0.78
CA VAL A 92 16.13 -7.69 2.11
C VAL A 92 17.51 -7.66 2.75
N PRO A 93 18.14 -6.47 2.87
CA PRO A 93 19.45 -6.36 3.49
C PRO A 93 19.39 -6.80 4.96
N HIS A 94 20.56 -7.11 5.51
CA HIS A 94 20.69 -7.27 6.95
C HIS A 94 20.37 -5.93 7.60
N ALA A 95 19.45 -5.92 8.57
CA ALA A 95 19.10 -4.68 9.24
C ALA A 95 20.23 -4.30 10.20
N ASP A 96 21.00 -3.27 9.84
CA ASP A 96 21.97 -2.68 10.76
C ASP A 96 21.26 -1.91 11.89
N THR A 97 20.01 -1.50 11.67
CA THR A 97 19.13 -0.84 12.65
C THR A 97 17.72 -1.40 12.56
N PHE A 98 17.15 -1.82 13.69
CA PHE A 98 15.74 -2.22 13.79
C PHE A 98 14.86 -1.00 14.03
N THR A 99 13.89 -0.76 13.15
CA THR A 99 12.89 0.30 13.35
C THR A 99 11.79 -0.21 14.30
N PRO A 100 11.49 0.49 15.41
CA PRO A 100 10.40 0.10 16.29
C PRO A 100 9.03 0.16 15.61
N ASP A 101 8.15 -0.78 15.95
CA ASP A 101 6.77 -0.82 15.43
C ASP A 101 6.00 0.49 15.68
N ALA A 102 6.30 1.20 16.78
CA ALA A 102 5.65 2.45 17.14
C ALA A 102 6.01 3.60 16.17
N GLU A 103 7.24 3.65 15.69
CA GLU A 103 7.73 4.67 14.77
C GLU A 103 7.13 4.46 13.38
N VAL A 104 7.15 3.22 12.90
CA VAL A 104 6.48 2.82 11.65
C VAL A 104 4.98 3.08 11.73
N ALA A 105 4.34 2.83 12.88
CA ALA A 105 2.93 3.14 13.08
C ALA A 105 2.66 4.65 13.04
N TRP A 106 3.56 5.49 13.57
CA TRP A 106 3.44 6.95 13.50
C TRP A 106 3.56 7.45 12.05
N MET A 107 4.59 7.04 11.31
CA MET A 107 4.75 7.39 9.89
C MET A 107 3.56 6.93 9.06
N ALA A 108 3.10 5.69 9.29
CA ALA A 108 1.94 5.17 8.58
C ALA A 108 0.66 5.93 8.92
N SER A 109 0.51 6.40 10.15
CA SER A 109 -0.62 7.24 10.56
C SER A 109 -0.57 8.61 9.89
N ALA A 110 0.61 9.23 9.76
CA ALA A 110 0.78 10.50 9.07
C ALA A 110 0.37 10.42 7.59
N VAL A 111 0.87 9.41 6.87
CA VAL A 111 0.48 9.15 5.47
C VAL A 111 -1.02 8.87 5.37
N TYR A 112 -1.57 8.08 6.28
CA TYR A 112 -3.00 7.77 6.27
C TYR A 112 -3.86 9.01 6.50
N LEU A 113 -3.47 9.88 7.45
CA LEU A 113 -4.14 11.14 7.71
C LEU A 113 -4.09 12.04 6.48
N PHE A 114 -2.94 12.17 5.83
CA PHE A 114 -2.83 12.90 4.57
C PHE A 114 -3.79 12.36 3.51
N LEU A 115 -3.75 11.06 3.23
CA LEU A 115 -4.64 10.42 2.25
C LEU A 115 -6.13 10.59 2.55
N THR A 116 -6.51 10.77 3.83
CA THR A 116 -7.90 11.04 4.22
C THR A 116 -8.33 12.50 4.07
N HIS A 117 -7.39 13.44 4.01
CA HIS A 117 -7.65 14.88 3.89
C HIS A 117 -7.26 15.44 2.51
N THR A 118 -6.62 14.65 1.64
CA THR A 118 -6.46 14.96 0.22
C THR A 118 -7.84 15.11 -0.44
N GLU A 119 -8.05 16.20 -1.17
CA GLU A 119 -9.35 16.52 -1.75
C GLU A 119 -9.81 15.43 -2.74
N ALA A 120 -11.11 15.15 -2.72
CA ALA A 120 -11.67 14.05 -3.52
C ALA A 120 -11.49 14.28 -5.02
N GLU A 121 -11.39 15.54 -5.48
CA GLU A 121 -11.15 15.89 -6.89
C GLU A 121 -9.75 15.51 -7.36
N GLU A 122 -8.73 15.69 -6.50
CA GLU A 122 -7.36 15.22 -6.75
C GLU A 122 -7.33 13.68 -6.78
N LEU A 123 -8.14 13.04 -5.93
CA LEU A 123 -8.30 11.58 -5.91
C LEU A 123 -9.21 11.03 -7.03
N GLN A 124 -9.97 11.86 -7.75
CA GLN A 124 -10.88 11.41 -8.82
C GLN A 124 -10.22 11.34 -10.20
N GLN A 125 -9.08 12.03 -10.39
CA GLN A 125 -8.25 11.88 -11.59
C GLN A 125 -7.52 10.52 -11.62
N LEU A 126 -7.58 9.78 -10.50
CA LEU A 126 -6.94 8.50 -10.31
C LEU A 126 -7.58 7.40 -11.17
N ARG A 127 -6.79 6.82 -12.08
CA ARG A 127 -7.27 5.76 -12.97
C ARG A 127 -7.45 4.45 -12.21
N PRO A 128 -8.63 3.81 -12.24
CA PRO A 128 -8.82 2.53 -11.58
C PRO A 128 -7.93 1.46 -12.21
N LEU A 129 -7.24 0.71 -11.35
CA LEU A 129 -6.48 -0.49 -11.69
C LEU A 129 -7.26 -1.40 -12.65
N ARG A 130 -6.78 -1.55 -13.89
CA ARG A 130 -7.12 -2.70 -14.72
C ARG A 130 -6.24 -3.85 -14.25
N LEU A 131 -6.67 -4.54 -13.19
CA LEU A 131 -6.04 -5.81 -12.80
C LEU A 131 -5.98 -6.72 -14.04
N PRO A 132 -4.83 -7.34 -14.35
CA PRO A 132 -4.77 -8.38 -15.36
C PRO A 132 -5.89 -9.39 -15.09
N ARG A 133 -6.61 -9.85 -16.12
CA ARG A 133 -7.79 -10.74 -15.98
C ARG A 133 -7.56 -11.97 -15.08
N ARG A 134 -6.30 -12.37 -14.83
CA ARG A 134 -5.91 -13.46 -13.93
C ARG A 134 -5.89 -13.10 -12.43
N LEU A 135 -6.02 -11.83 -12.06
CA LEU A 135 -6.01 -11.34 -10.66
C LEU A 135 -7.39 -10.80 -10.22
N SER A 136 -8.49 -11.18 -10.88
CA SER A 136 -9.83 -10.85 -10.41
C SER A 136 -10.12 -11.59 -9.09
N MET A 137 -9.69 -11.00 -7.98
CA MET A 137 -10.01 -11.49 -6.64
C MET A 137 -11.51 -11.28 -6.41
N ARG A 138 -12.29 -12.35 -6.61
CA ARG A 138 -13.68 -12.41 -6.14
C ARG A 138 -13.62 -12.49 -4.63
N PHE A 139 -13.93 -11.39 -3.95
CA PHE A 139 -14.15 -11.43 -2.51
C PHE A 139 -15.38 -12.29 -2.22
N PRO A 140 -15.28 -13.36 -1.41
CA PRO A 140 -16.45 -14.10 -0.98
C PRO A 140 -17.35 -13.13 -0.20
N GLY A 141 -18.54 -12.86 -0.74
CA GLY A 141 -19.55 -12.07 -0.07
C GLY A 141 -19.84 -12.70 1.28
N ARG A 142 -19.75 -11.92 2.37
CA ARG A 142 -20.16 -12.34 3.71
C ARG A 142 -21.59 -12.90 3.61
N ARG A 143 -21.75 -14.22 3.76
CA ARG A 143 -23.06 -14.80 4.07
C ARG A 143 -23.51 -14.17 5.38
N ARG A 144 -24.61 -13.42 5.34
CA ARG A 144 -25.32 -13.03 6.56
C ARG A 144 -25.91 -14.31 7.15
N SER A 145 -25.38 -14.75 8.27
CA SER A 145 -26.07 -15.68 9.15
C SER A 145 -27.37 -15.00 9.57
N ARG A 146 -28.50 -15.67 9.35
CA ARG A 146 -29.80 -15.28 9.90
C ARG A 146 -29.85 -15.62 11.37
#